data_AF-A0A9D6AH22-F1
#
_entry.id   AF-A0A9D6AH22-F1
#
_cell.length_a   1.000
_cell.length_b   1.000
_cell.length_c   1.000
_cell.angle_alpha   90.00
_cell.angle_beta   90.00
_cell.angle_gamma   90.00
#
_symmetry.space_group_name_H-M   'P 1'
#
loop_
_entity.id
_entity.type
_entity.pdbx_description
1 polymer ?
#
loop_
_entity_poly.entity_id
_entity_poly.type
_entity_poly.pdbx_seq_one_letter_code
_entity_poly.pdbx_strand_id
1 'polypeptide(L)' 'MDAKNSEKKINRLKRIEGQVRGIARMVEEDRYCIDILHQIQAVRAALSKVESAVLKDHAACCV' A
#
# COMPACT_ATOMS: atom_id res chain seq x y z
N MET A 1 -17.19 0.48 13.15
CA MET A 1 -16.30 0.09 12.04
C MET A 1 -17.04 -0.87 11.12
N ASP A 2 -17.35 -0.46 9.89
CA ASP A 2 -18.08 -1.28 8.93
C ASP A 2 -17.21 -2.42 8.38
N ALA A 3 -17.67 -3.68 8.54
CA ALA A 3 -16.93 -4.87 8.11
C ALA A 3 -16.56 -4.86 6.61
N LYS A 4 -17.42 -4.28 5.77
CA LYS A 4 -17.21 -4.17 4.31
C LYS A 4 -16.11 -3.18 3.92
N ASN A 5 -15.85 -2.16 4.75
CA ASN A 5 -14.80 -1.18 4.48
C ASN A 5 -13.43 -1.70 4.92
N SER A 6 -13.41 -2.50 5.99
CA SER A 6 -12.23 -3.25 6.45
C SER A 6 -11.72 -4.21 5.38
N GLU A 7 -12.61 -4.95 4.70
CA GLU A 7 -12.22 -5.90 3.64
C GLU A 7 -11.52 -5.21 2.46
N LYS A 8 -12.03 -4.05 2.00
CA LYS A 8 -11.41 -3.28 0.91
C LYS A 8 -10.01 -2.78 1.28
N LYS A 9 -9.80 -2.35 2.54
CA LYS A 9 -8.50 -1.91 3.04
C LYS A 9 -7.52 -3.08 3.11
N ILE A 10 -7.95 -4.22 3.63
CA ILE A 10 -7.15 -5.46 3.66
C ILE A 10 -6.74 -5.88 2.25
N ASN A 11 -7.66 -5.85 1.27
CA ASN A 11 -7.32 -6.20 -0.12
C ASN A 11 -6.29 -5.25 -0.74
N ARG A 12 -6.32 -3.96 -0.39
CA ARG A 12 -5.28 -3.00 -0.81
C ARG A 12 -3.94 -3.31 -0.14
N LEU A 13 -3.94 -3.58 1.16
CA LEU A 13 -2.73 -3.94 1.91
C LEU A 13 -2.09 -5.23 1.36
N LYS A 14 -2.88 -6.26 1.04
CA LYS A 14 -2.37 -7.50 0.40
C LYS A 14 -1.70 -7.25 -0.95
N ARG A 15 -2.23 -6.31 -1.75
CA ARG A 15 -1.59 -5.90 -3.01
C ARG A 15 -0.27 -5.18 -2.76
N ILE A 16 -0.24 -4.27 -1.79
CA ILE A 16 0.98 -3.54 -1.40
C ILE A 16 2.05 -4.51 -0.89
N GLU A 17 1.68 -5.50 -0.08
CA GLU A 17 2.59 -6.57 0.36
C GLU A 17 3.22 -7.30 -0.84
N GLY A 18 2.42 -7.64 -1.85
CA GLY A 18 2.91 -8.21 -3.10
C GLY A 18 3.90 -7.31 -3.83
N GLN A 19 3.65 -6.00 -3.88
CA GLN A 19 4.57 -5.03 -4.49
C GLN A 19 5.88 -4.92 -3.71
N VAL A 20 5.83 -4.89 -2.38
CA VAL A 20 7.03 -4.86 -1.52
C VAL A 20 7.88 -6.12 -1.72
N ARG A 21 7.26 -7.31 -1.80
CA ARG A 21 7.97 -8.54 -2.16
C ARG A 21 8.60 -8.46 -3.55
N GLY A 22 7.93 -7.84 -4.51
CA GLY A 22 8.49 -7.58 -5.84
C GLY A 22 9.74 -6.70 -5.79
N ILE A 23 9.70 -5.61 -5.00
CA ILE A 23 10.86 -4.73 -4.80
C ILE A 23 12.02 -5.49 -4.16
N ALA A 24 11.77 -6.33 -3.16
CA ALA A 24 12.82 -7.14 -2.53
C ALA A 24 13.55 -8.02 -3.56
N ARG A 25 12.80 -8.72 -4.43
CA ARG A 25 13.39 -9.50 -5.53
C ARG A 25 14.18 -8.63 -6.51
N MET A 26 13.69 -7.43 -6.82
CA MET A 26 14.42 -6.53 -7.71
C MET A 26 15.78 -6.12 -7.12
N VAL A 27 15.87 -5.96 -5.81
CA VAL A 27 17.13 -5.69 -5.11
C VAL A 27 18.04 -6.91 -5.13
N GLU A 28 17.49 -8.11 -4.86
CA GLU A 28 18.24 -9.38 -4.92
C GLU A 28 18.80 -9.66 -6.33
N GLU A 29 18.06 -9.28 -7.38
CA GLU A 29 18.43 -9.44 -8.79
C GLU A 29 19.33 -8.30 -9.32
N ASP A 30 19.77 -7.38 -8.46
CA ASP A 30 20.59 -6.19 -8.81
C ASP A 30 19.99 -5.39 -10.00
N ARG A 31 18.66 -5.24 -10.00
CA ARG A 31 17.94 -4.47 -11.01
C ARG A 31 18.34 -2.99 -10.97
N TYR A 32 18.19 -2.34 -12.13
CA TYR A 32 18.50 -0.92 -12.26
C TYR A 32 17.82 -0.05 -11.19
N CYS A 33 18.61 0.78 -10.51
CA CYS A 33 18.16 1.53 -9.33
C CYS A 33 16.94 2.41 -9.61
N ILE A 34 16.84 2.99 -10.80
CA ILE A 34 15.69 3.84 -11.18
C ILE A 34 14.38 3.03 -11.23
N ASP A 35 14.42 1.78 -11.68
CA ASP A 35 13.24 0.92 -11.69
C ASP A 35 12.78 0.60 -10.26
N ILE A 36 13.73 0.30 -9.38
CA ILE A 36 13.46 0.05 -7.96
C ILE A 36 12.83 1.30 -7.33
N LEU A 37 13.39 2.48 -7.57
CA LEU A 37 12.85 3.75 -7.09
C LEU A 37 11.43 4.02 -7.62
N HIS A 38 11.15 3.71 -8.89
CA HIS A 38 9.79 3.82 -9.44
C HIS A 38 8.80 2.90 -8.71
N GLN A 39 9.18 1.65 -8.43
CA GLN A 39 8.31 0.72 -7.70
C GLN A 39 8.09 1.17 -6.24
N ILE A 40 9.13 1.69 -5.57
CA ILE A 40 8.99 2.28 -4.23
C ILE A 40 8.00 3.44 -4.25
N GLN A 41 8.07 4.33 -5.24
CA GLN A 41 7.11 5.44 -5.37
C GLN A 41 5.68 4.93 -5.57
N ALA A 42 5.48 3.87 -6.37
CA ALA A 42 4.18 3.24 -6.56
C ALA A 42 3.61 2.69 -5.23
N VAL A 43 4.45 2.05 -4.41
CA VAL A 43 4.07 1.56 -3.07
C VAL A 43 3.69 2.71 -2.15
N ARG A 44 4.47 3.80 -2.12
CA ARG A 44 4.16 4.99 -1.30
C ARG A 44 2.80 5.59 -1.67
N ALA A 45 2.51 5.73 -2.97
CA ALA A 45 1.22 6.23 -3.44
C ALA A 45 0.06 5.29 -3.08
N ALA A 46 0.27 3.97 -3.12
CA ALA A 46 -0.73 2.99 -2.71
C ALA A 46 -1.02 3.05 -1.20
N LEU A 47 0.02 3.19 -0.37
CA LEU A 47 -0.10 3.35 1.09
C LEU A 47 -0.86 4.62 1.46
N SER A 48 -0.54 5.76 0.83
CA SER A 48 -1.25 7.03 1.07
C SER A 48 -2.76 6.92 0.82
N LYS A 49 -3.18 6.11 -0.16
CA LYS A 49 -4.61 5.84 -0.40
C LYS A 49 -5.25 5.02 0.71
N VAL A 50 -4.53 4.08 1.33
CA VAL A 50 -5.03 3.30 2.47
C VAL A 50 -5.10 4.17 3.71
N GLU A 51 -4.07 4.96 3.98
CA GLU A 51 -4.03 5.95 5.07
C GLU A 51 -5.22 6.91 4.98
N SER A 52 -5.46 7.51 3.81
CA SER A 52 -6.61 8.39 3.59
C SER A 52 -7.94 7.70 3.87
N ALA A 53 -8.07 6.41 3.55
CA ALA A 53 -9.28 5.65 3.84
C ALA A 53 -9.42 5.32 5.34
N VAL A 54 -8.32 5.12 6.06
CA VAL A 54 -8.34 4.94 7.52
C VAL A 54 -8.74 6.24 8.22
N LEU A 55 -8.17 7.37 7.80
CA LEU A 55 -8.53 8.69 8.32
C LEU A 55 -10.00 9.03 8.10
N LYS A 56 -10.55 8.75 6.91
CA LYS A 56 -11.99 8.94 6.63
C LYS A 56 -12.89 8.14 7.57
N ASP A 57 -12.54 6.89 7.85
CA ASP A 57 -13.32 6.05 8.77
C ASP A 57 -13.22 6.56 10.20
N HIS A 58 -12.05 7.05 10.62
CA HIS A 58 -11.88 7.66 11.94
C HIS A 58 -12.75 8.92 12.06
N ALA A 59 -12.69 9.82 11.08
CA ALA A 59 -13.47 11.05 11.06
C ALA A 59 -14.99 10.81 11.02
N ALA A 60 -15.46 9.69 10.48
CA ALA A 60 -16.88 9.34 10.41
C ALA A 60 -17.39 8.52 11.61
N CYS A 61 -16.50 7.94 12.42
CA CYS A 61 -16.85 7.03 13.51
C CYS A 61 -16.56 7.58 14.90
N CYS A 62 -15.54 8.44 15.03
CA CYS A 62 -15.03 8.91 16.32
C CYS A 62 -15.22 10.42 16.53
N VAL A 63 -15.70 11.14 15.52
CA VAL A 63 -16.02 12.57 15.54
C VAL A 63 -17.45 12.76 15.06
#